data_AF-G3HKQ4-F1
#
_entry.id   AF-G3HKQ4-F1
#
_cell.length_a   1.000
_cell.length_b   1.000
_cell.length_c   1.000
_cell.angle_alpha   90.00
_cell.angle_beta   90.00
_cell.angle_gamma   90.00
#
_symmetry.space_group_name_H-M   'P 1'
#
loop_
_entity.id
_entity.type
_entity.pdbx_description
1 polymer ?
#
loop_
_entity_poly.entity_id
_entity_poly.type
_entity_poly.pdbx_seq_one_letter_code
_entity_poly.pdbx_strand_id
1 'polypeptide(L)'
;MLLLLPLAISKTFRYREAVLRAVDNFNQQSSDPNLYRFLDMDSQPPGDEDSDSPMYVNFRIKETVCEKTTYQIPEQCNFRDHGVVKRCVGTITRSQDTESFDIDCQGG
;
A
#
# COMPACT_ATOMS: atom_id res chain seq x y z
N MET A 1 -40.02 -3.28 20.22
CA MET A 1 -39.17 -4.09 19.32
C MET A 1 -37.87 -3.32 19.14
N LEU A 2 -36.83 -3.63 19.92
CA LEU A 2 -35.52 -3.01 19.73
C LEU A 2 -34.85 -3.66 18.51
N LEU A 3 -34.63 -2.88 17.46
CA LEU A 3 -33.76 -3.26 16.36
C LEU A 3 -32.32 -3.15 16.87
N LEU A 4 -31.75 -4.29 17.28
CA LEU A 4 -30.31 -4.40 17.46
C LEU A 4 -29.70 -4.39 16.06
N LEU A 5 -29.22 -3.22 15.62
CA LEU A 5 -28.31 -3.16 14.48
C LEU A 5 -27.10 -4.04 14.82
N PRO A 6 -26.72 -5.01 13.97
CA PRO A 6 -25.46 -5.70 14.18
C PRO A 6 -24.36 -4.64 14.15
N LEU A 7 -23.54 -4.56 15.19
CA LEU A 7 -22.29 -3.81 15.10
C LEU A 7 -21.53 -4.43 13.93
N ALA A 8 -21.37 -3.67 12.84
CA ALA A 8 -20.52 -4.07 11.75
C ALA A 8 -19.10 -4.17 12.31
N ILE A 9 -18.58 -5.39 12.42
CA ILE A 9 -17.18 -5.61 12.75
C ILE A 9 -16.40 -5.35 11.46
N SER A 10 -16.03 -4.09 11.22
CA SER A 10 -15.12 -3.76 10.11
C SER A 10 -13.76 -4.40 10.38
N LYS A 11 -13.24 -5.14 9.41
CA LYS A 11 -11.87 -5.66 9.49
C LYS A 11 -10.92 -4.55 9.08
N THR A 12 -10.02 -4.19 9.98
CA THR A 12 -9.04 -3.12 9.77
C THR A 12 -7.64 -3.71 9.58
N PHE A 13 -6.96 -3.33 8.52
CA PHE A 13 -5.54 -3.60 8.36
C PHE A 13 -4.69 -2.86 9.39
N ARG A 14 -3.60 -3.49 9.80
CA ARG A 14 -2.51 -2.74 10.43
C ARG A 14 -1.97 -1.72 9.43
N TYR A 15 -1.45 -0.60 9.92
CA TYR A 15 -0.86 0.44 9.09
C TYR A 15 0.05 -0.12 7.99
N ARG A 16 0.99 -0.99 8.38
CA ARG A 16 1.95 -1.60 7.45
C ARG A 16 1.28 -2.46 6.40
N GLU A 17 0.23 -3.20 6.76
CA GLU A 17 -0.52 -4.03 5.81
C GLU A 17 -1.25 -3.16 4.79
N ALA A 18 -1.85 -2.05 5.21
CA ALA A 18 -2.49 -1.10 4.30
C ALA A 18 -1.49 -0.48 3.30
N VAL A 19 -0.27 -0.14 3.77
CA VAL A 19 0.80 0.33 2.88
C VAL A 19 1.24 -0.76 1.89
N LEU A 20 1.35 -2.02 2.31
CA LEU A 20 1.69 -3.12 1.40
C LEU A 20 0.58 -3.35 0.35
N ARG A 21 -0.70 -3.22 0.74
CA ARG A 21 -1.83 -3.22 -0.21
C ARG A 21 -1.74 -2.10 -1.23
N ALA A 22 -1.32 -0.91 -0.81
CA ALA A 22 -1.08 0.19 -1.72
C ALA A 22 0.06 -0.10 -2.72
N VAL A 23 1.12 -0.81 -2.29
CA VAL A 23 2.19 -1.27 -3.18
C VAL A 23 1.66 -2.30 -4.17
N ASP A 24 0.83 -3.25 -3.74
CA ASP A 24 0.16 -4.20 -4.63
C ASP A 24 -0.67 -3.47 -5.69
N ASN A 25 -1.47 -2.50 -5.26
CA ASN A 25 -2.31 -1.68 -6.13
C ASN A 25 -1.48 -0.88 -7.16
N PHE A 26 -0.40 -0.22 -6.72
CA PHE A 26 0.54 0.44 -7.63
C PHE A 26 1.08 -0.52 -8.69
N ASN A 27 1.53 -1.71 -8.28
CA ASN A 27 2.05 -2.71 -9.20
C ASN A 27 0.99 -3.17 -10.21
N GLN A 28 -0.29 -3.27 -9.81
CA GLN A 28 -1.37 -3.63 -10.73
C GLN A 28 -1.62 -2.53 -11.77
N GLN A 29 -1.61 -1.27 -11.37
CA GLN A 29 -1.94 -0.13 -12.24
C GLN A 29 -0.78 0.38 -13.10
N SER A 30 0.46 0.29 -12.60
CA SER A 30 1.64 0.83 -13.29
C SER A 30 1.91 0.11 -14.63
N SER A 31 2.39 0.86 -15.62
CA SER A 31 2.90 0.29 -16.88
C SER A 31 4.37 -0.16 -16.79
N ASP A 32 5.00 -0.04 -15.62
CA ASP A 32 6.39 -0.49 -15.42
C ASP A 32 6.53 -2.00 -15.68
N PRO A 33 7.63 -2.46 -16.31
CA PRO A 33 7.81 -3.87 -16.66
C PRO A 33 8.17 -4.75 -15.46
N ASN A 34 8.79 -4.16 -14.43
CA ASN A 34 9.26 -4.84 -13.24
C ASN A 34 8.35 -4.55 -12.03
N LEU A 35 8.26 -5.52 -11.12
CA LEU A 35 7.59 -5.30 -9.85
C LEU A 35 8.39 -4.31 -8.99
N TYR A 36 7.67 -3.48 -8.26
CA TYR A 36 8.19 -2.63 -7.20
C TYR A 36 7.82 -3.21 -5.84
N ARG A 37 8.75 -3.12 -4.89
CA ARG A 37 8.57 -3.59 -3.53
C ARG A 37 8.75 -2.43 -2.56
N PHE A 38 8.01 -2.46 -1.46
CA PHE A 38 8.20 -1.53 -0.34
C PHE A 38 9.68 -1.50 0.08
N LEU A 39 10.27 -0.30 0.09
CA LEU A 39 11.65 -0.07 0.50
C LEU A 39 11.69 0.35 1.97
N ASP A 40 11.14 1.52 2.26
CA ASP A 40 11.11 2.12 3.60
C ASP A 40 10.10 3.26 3.68
N MET A 41 10.00 3.85 4.87
CA MET A 41 9.19 5.03 5.17
C MET A 41 9.83 5.80 6.33
N ASP A 42 9.79 7.13 6.26
CA ASP A 42 10.46 8.01 7.23
C ASP A 42 9.82 7.94 8.63
N SER A 43 8.48 7.80 8.71
CA SER A 43 7.76 7.63 9.98
C SER A 43 6.34 7.10 9.78
N GLN A 44 5.86 6.28 10.71
CA GLN A 44 4.45 5.89 10.77
C GLN A 44 3.62 7.02 11.42
N PRO A 45 2.44 7.40 10.87
CA PRO A 45 1.57 8.36 11.51
C PRO A 45 1.11 7.85 12.89
N PRO A 46 0.81 8.76 13.83
CA PRO A 46 0.35 8.40 15.16
C PRO A 46 -0.90 7.52 15.08
N GLY A 47 -0.85 6.38 15.76
CA GLY A 47 -1.86 5.33 15.63
C GLY A 47 -3.06 5.58 16.52
N ASP A 48 -3.97 6.48 16.11
CA ASP A 48 -5.30 6.66 16.71
C ASP A 48 -6.31 7.28 15.70
N GLU A 49 -6.10 7.06 14.40
CA GLU A 49 -7.06 7.50 13.37
C GLU A 49 -8.11 6.40 13.10
N ASP A 50 -9.36 6.84 12.94
CA ASP A 50 -10.49 6.01 12.52
C ASP A 50 -10.14 5.19 11.26
N SER A 51 -10.43 3.90 11.26
CA SER A 51 -10.04 2.97 10.20
C SER A 51 -10.65 3.29 8.83
N ASP A 52 -11.82 3.92 8.84
CA ASP A 52 -12.54 4.35 7.64
C ASP A 52 -12.07 5.74 7.16
N SER A 53 -11.33 6.49 7.98
CA SER A 53 -10.75 7.77 7.58
C SER A 53 -9.52 7.56 6.69
N PRO A 54 -9.40 8.28 5.56
CA PRO A 54 -8.18 8.26 4.74
C PRO A 54 -7.00 8.79 5.54
N MET A 55 -5.94 8.00 5.58
CA MET A 55 -4.71 8.28 6.31
C MET A 55 -3.60 8.65 5.33
N TYR A 56 -2.89 9.73 5.64
CA TYR A 56 -1.77 10.19 4.81
C TYR A 56 -0.58 9.24 4.90
N VAL A 57 0.04 8.95 3.76
CA VAL A 57 1.22 8.09 3.65
C VAL A 57 2.30 8.75 2.80
N ASN A 58 3.55 8.54 3.18
CA ASN A 58 4.73 8.95 2.42
C ASN A 58 5.80 7.87 2.57
N PHE A 59 5.94 7.02 1.57
CA PHE A 59 6.86 5.89 1.61
C PHE A 59 7.65 5.79 0.30
N ARG A 60 8.67 4.93 0.29
CA ARG A 60 9.44 4.64 -0.92
C ARG A 60 9.25 3.21 -1.35
N ILE A 61 9.20 3.02 -2.67
CA ILE A 61 9.25 1.72 -3.32
C ILE A 61 10.49 1.64 -4.18
N LYS A 62 11.02 0.43 -4.37
CA LYS A 62 12.18 0.19 -5.23
C LYS A 62 11.91 -0.95 -6.20
N GLU A 63 12.38 -0.77 -7.42
CA GLU A 63 12.31 -1.75 -8.49
C GLU A 63 13.00 -3.07 -8.08
N THR A 64 12.40 -4.18 -8.49
CA THR A 64 12.88 -5.53 -8.21
C THR A 64 13.37 -6.23 -9.48
N VAL A 65 14.03 -7.36 -9.32
CA VAL A 65 14.46 -8.21 -10.45
C VAL A 65 13.30 -8.98 -11.08
N CYS A 66 12.14 -9.04 -10.43
CA CYS A 66 10.97 -9.76 -10.94
C CYS A 66 10.25 -8.92 -11.99
N GLU A 67 9.82 -9.56 -13.07
CA GLU A 67 8.91 -8.97 -14.05
C GLU A 67 7.48 -9.00 -13.52
N LYS A 68 6.69 -7.98 -13.84
CA LYS A 68 5.28 -7.87 -13.44
C LYS A 68 4.40 -9.01 -13.99
N THR A 69 4.80 -9.61 -15.10
CA THR A 69 4.14 -10.77 -15.73
C THR A 69 4.24 -12.05 -14.90
N THR A 70 5.17 -12.10 -13.94
CA THR A 70 5.34 -13.24 -13.05
C THR A 70 4.41 -13.05 -11.85
N TYR A 71 3.45 -13.97 -11.64
CA TYR A 71 2.56 -13.96 -10.48
C TYR A 71 3.38 -14.20 -9.20
N GLN A 72 3.93 -13.13 -8.63
CA GLN A 72 4.81 -13.21 -7.48
C GLN A 72 4.49 -12.10 -6.48
N ILE A 73 4.59 -12.43 -5.20
CA ILE A 73 4.43 -11.48 -4.10
C ILE A 73 5.66 -10.55 -4.10
N PRO A 74 5.51 -9.21 -4.22
CA PRO A 74 6.64 -8.29 -4.34
C PRO A 74 7.72 -8.48 -3.26
N GLU A 75 7.33 -8.84 -2.05
CA GLU A 75 8.18 -9.05 -0.88
C GLU A 75 9.14 -10.25 -1.02
N GLN A 76 8.84 -11.19 -1.92
CA GLN A 76 9.71 -12.33 -2.24
C GLN A 76 10.73 -11.99 -3.33
N CYS A 77 10.60 -10.84 -3.98
CA CYS A 77 11.49 -10.39 -5.03
C CYS A 77 12.66 -9.59 -4.44
N ASN A 78 13.87 -9.95 -4.86
CA ASN A 78 15.06 -9.18 -4.54
C ASN A 78 15.01 -7.83 -5.26
N PHE A 79 15.49 -6.79 -4.60
CA PHE A 79 15.67 -5.50 -5.26
C PHE A 79 16.65 -5.63 -6.42
N ARG A 80 16.37 -4.94 -7.53
CA ARG A 80 17.31 -4.81 -8.64
C ARG A 80 18.48 -3.94 -8.17
N ASP A 81 19.69 -4.36 -8.53
CA ASP A 81 20.87 -3.54 -8.30
C ASP A 81 20.76 -2.25 -9.13
N HIS A 82 21.03 -1.11 -8.50
CA HIS A 82 20.72 0.21 -9.06
C HIS A 82 19.26 0.41 -9.53
N GLY A 83 18.32 -0.39 -9.03
CA GLY A 83 16.90 -0.29 -9.40
C GLY A 83 16.29 1.06 -9.01
N VAL A 84 15.33 1.51 -9.83
CA VAL A 84 14.66 2.80 -9.66
C VAL A 84 13.96 2.88 -8.30
N VAL A 85 14.10 4.02 -7.62
CA VAL A 85 13.39 4.33 -6.38
C VAL A 85 12.33 5.37 -6.68
N LYS A 86 11.07 5.08 -6.33
CA LYS A 86 9.96 6.03 -6.41
C LYS A 86 9.50 6.40 -5.01
N ARG A 87 9.17 7.67 -4.81
CA ARG A 87 8.49 8.17 -3.61
C ARG A 87 7.00 8.21 -3.89
N CYS A 88 6.24 7.55 -3.02
CA CYS A 88 4.79 7.44 -3.09
C CYS A 88 4.17 8.27 -1.97
N VAL A 89 3.30 9.22 -2.35
CA VAL A 89 2.65 10.14 -1.43
C VAL A 89 1.15 10.18 -1.72
N GLY A 90 0.32 10.19 -0.68
CA GLY A 90 -1.11 10.30 -0.84
C GLY A 90 -1.88 9.84 0.39
N THR A 91 -3.08 9.30 0.17
CA THR A 91 -3.94 8.80 1.24
C THR A 91 -4.41 7.37 0.98
N ILE A 92 -4.56 6.60 2.05
CA ILE A 92 -5.10 5.23 2.01
C ILE A 92 -6.08 5.00 3.15
N THR A 93 -7.08 4.15 2.96
CA THR A 93 -7.93 3.65 4.06
C THR A 93 -7.38 2.35 4.63
N ARG A 94 -7.67 2.07 5.90
CA ARG A 94 -7.25 0.82 6.57
C ARG A 94 -8.36 -0.22 6.63
N SER A 95 -9.60 0.21 6.49
CA SER A 95 -10.77 -0.66 6.43
C SER A 95 -10.74 -1.55 5.19
N GLN A 96 -10.94 -2.85 5.39
CA GLN A 96 -11.05 -3.84 4.30
C GLN A 96 -12.33 -3.66 3.49
N ASP A 97 -13.35 -3.02 4.06
CA ASP A 97 -14.64 -2.82 3.43
C ASP A 97 -14.68 -1.57 2.54
N THR A 98 -13.80 -0.59 2.83
CA THR A 98 -13.73 0.71 2.15
C THR A 98 -12.32 0.99 1.61
N GLU A 99 -11.61 -0.07 1.17
CA GLU A 99 -10.26 0.04 0.60
C GLU A 99 -10.19 1.11 -0.50
N SER A 100 -9.32 2.09 -0.31
CA SER A 100 -9.07 3.20 -1.23
C SER A 100 -7.59 3.54 -1.21
N PHE A 101 -7.00 3.73 -2.40
CA PHE A 101 -5.61 4.08 -2.59
C PHE A 101 -5.52 5.27 -3.54
N ASP A 102 -5.39 6.48 -2.98
CA ASP A 102 -5.16 7.71 -3.74
C ASP A 102 -3.71 8.14 -3.51
N ILE A 103 -2.80 7.50 -4.26
CA ILE A 103 -1.35 7.68 -4.12
C ILE A 103 -0.76 8.03 -5.47
N ASP A 104 0.09 9.05 -5.48
CA ASP A 104 0.98 9.37 -6.59
C ASP A 104 2.40 8.91 -6.27
N CYS A 105 2.99 8.14 -7.18
CA CYS A 105 4.34 7.60 -7.04
C CYS A 105 5.26 8.24 -8.09
N GLN A 106 6.05 9.21 -7.66
CA GLN A 106 6.97 9.96 -8.51
C GLN A 106 8.43 9.54 -8.25
N GLY A 107 9.26 9.66 -9.29
CA GLY A 107 10.68 9.32 -9.22
C GLY A 107 11.12 8.41 -10.36
N GLY A 108 12.36 8.61 -10.79
CA GLY A 108 12.95 8.08 -12.01
C GLY A 108 14.00 9.06 -12.51
#